data_AF-U5CQ18-F1
#
_entry.id   AF-U5CQ18-F1
#
_cell.length_a   1.000
_cell.length_b   1.000
_cell.length_c   1.000
_cell.angle_alpha   90.00
_cell.angle_beta   90.00
_cell.angle_gamma   90.00
#
_symmetry.space_group_name_H-M   'P 1'
#
loop_
_entity.id
_entity.type
_entity.pdbx_description
1 polymer ?
#
loop_
_entity_poly.entity_id
_entity_poly.type
_entity_poly.pdbx_seq_one_letter_code
_entity_poly.pdbx_strand_id
1 'polypeptide(L)'
;MNLSSPEPNNESINEQKTKYAKWKRSNRMSLMIMKGSISKTIRGAIPDEDNAESFVSKLQEQFVFPTKSLANALMTKLLTTSL
;
A
#
# COMPACT_ATOMS: atom_id res chain seq x y z
N MET A 1 2.45 -11.80 -9.53
CA MET A 1 3.39 -10.97 -10.32
C MET A 1 4.36 -10.36 -9.32
N ASN A 2 5.64 -10.71 -9.35
CA ASN A 2 6.64 -10.15 -8.45
C ASN A 2 7.11 -8.81 -9.02
N LEU A 3 6.90 -7.71 -8.30
CA LEU A 3 7.10 -6.34 -8.79
C LEU A 3 8.44 -5.70 -8.39
N SER A 4 9.38 -6.43 -7.78
CA SER A 4 10.72 -5.90 -7.48
C SER A 4 11.69 -6.11 -8.64
N SER A 5 12.25 -5.02 -9.19
CA SER A 5 13.34 -5.07 -10.17
C SER A 5 14.68 -4.86 -9.43
N PRO A 6 15.69 -5.73 -9.62
CA PRO A 6 16.96 -5.60 -8.93
C PRO A 6 17.66 -4.29 -9.32
N GLU A 7 18.25 -3.61 -8.33
CA GLU A 7 18.93 -2.34 -8.56
C GLU A 7 20.14 -2.53 -9.49
N PRO A 8 20.30 -1.70 -10.53
CA PRO A 8 21.42 -1.79 -11.44
C PRO A 8 22.72 -1.35 -10.75
N ASN A 9 23.77 -2.17 -10.84
CA ASN A 9 25.12 -1.82 -10.40
C ASN A 9 25.94 -1.15 -11.53
N ASN A 10 27.19 -0.78 -11.25
CA ASN A 10 28.14 -0.23 -12.22
C ASN A 10 28.36 -1.13 -13.45
N GLU A 11 28.30 -2.45 -13.28
CA GLU A 11 28.45 -3.46 -14.35
C GLU A 11 27.16 -3.73 -15.15
N SER A 12 26.01 -3.24 -14.67
CA SER A 12 24.73 -3.51 -15.33
C SER A 12 24.67 -2.91 -16.75
N ILE A 13 24.14 -3.72 -17.67
CA ILE A 13 24.03 -3.36 -19.09
C ILE A 13 23.07 -2.17 -19.23
N ASN A 14 23.33 -1.30 -20.21
CA ASN A 14 22.52 -0.10 -20.46
C ASN A 14 21.00 -0.36 -20.51
N GLU A 15 20.60 -1.52 -21.03
CA GLU A 15 19.21 -1.96 -21.05
C GLU A 15 18.63 -2.22 -19.64
N GLN A 16 19.40 -2.80 -18.73
CA GLN A 16 18.98 -3.03 -17.34
C GLN A 16 18.78 -1.71 -16.60
N LYS A 17 19.73 -0.77 -16.76
CA LYS A 17 19.62 0.60 -16.23
C LYS A 17 18.36 1.30 -16.74
N THR A 18 18.08 1.19 -18.05
CA THR A 18 16.89 1.76 -18.68
C THR A 18 15.59 1.12 -18.16
N LYS A 19 15.56 -0.21 -18.02
CA LYS A 19 14.41 -0.95 -17.48
C LYS A 19 14.13 -0.53 -16.04
N TYR A 20 15.15 -0.44 -15.19
CA TYR A 20 15.01 0.00 -13.81
C TYR A 20 14.51 1.46 -13.71
N ALA A 21 15.03 2.37 -14.54
CA ALA A 21 14.55 3.76 -14.57
C ALA A 21 13.06 3.85 -14.95
N LYS A 22 12.61 3.06 -15.94
CA LYS A 22 11.19 2.97 -16.31
C LYS A 22 10.35 2.41 -15.17
N TRP A 23 10.81 1.35 -14.51
CA TRP A 23 10.15 0.77 -13.34
C TRP A 23 10.01 1.79 -12.20
N LYS A 24 11.10 2.50 -11.86
CA LYS A 24 11.12 3.52 -10.80
C LYS A 24 10.11 4.64 -11.07
N ARG A 25 10.01 5.08 -12.33
CA ARG A 25 9.01 6.06 -12.77
C ARG A 25 7.59 5.52 -12.60
N SER A 26 7.32 4.30 -13.06
CA SER A 26 6.00 3.66 -12.92
C SER A 26 5.60 3.54 -11.45
N ASN A 27 6.49 3.03 -10.61
CA ASN A 27 6.29 2.88 -9.17
C ASN A 27 5.91 4.22 -8.49
N ARG A 28 6.63 5.31 -8.81
CA ARG A 28 6.32 6.65 -8.30
C ARG A 28 4.94 7.15 -8.75
N MET A 29 4.57 6.92 -10.00
CA MET A 29 3.24 7.34 -10.52
C MET A 29 2.12 6.55 -9.84
N SER A 30 2.28 5.25 -9.66
CA SER A 30 1.33 4.40 -8.93
C SER A 30 1.13 4.88 -7.49
N LEU A 31 2.21 5.21 -6.78
CA LEU A 31 2.12 5.78 -5.43
C LEU A 31 1.34 7.11 -5.40
N MET A 32 1.61 8.00 -6.35
CA MET A 32 0.94 9.30 -6.42
C MET A 32 -0.58 9.13 -6.64
N ILE A 33 -0.97 8.21 -7.53
CA ILE A 33 -2.37 7.87 -7.78
C ILE A 33 -3.00 7.27 -6.52
N MET A 34 -2.40 6.23 -5.94
CA MET A 34 -2.94 5.56 -4.74
C MET A 34 -3.07 6.51 -3.54
N LYS A 35 -2.02 7.27 -3.22
CA LYS A 35 -2.06 8.29 -2.16
C LYS A 35 -3.17 9.31 -2.47
N GLY A 36 -3.32 9.74 -3.72
CA GLY A 36 -4.35 10.68 -4.17
C GLY A 36 -5.79 10.16 -4.06
N SER A 37 -6.00 8.85 -4.23
CA SER A 37 -7.31 8.19 -4.19
C SER A 37 -7.84 7.93 -2.78
N ILE A 38 -7.01 8.08 -1.74
CA ILE A 38 -7.39 7.87 -0.34
C ILE A 38 -7.49 9.19 0.43
N SER A 39 -8.30 9.19 1.49
CA SER A 39 -8.48 10.38 2.34
C SER A 39 -7.19 10.73 3.10
N LYS A 40 -7.06 12.01 3.50
CA LYS A 40 -5.92 12.49 4.29
C LYS A 40 -5.76 11.72 5.62
N THR A 41 -6.87 11.35 6.24
CA THR A 41 -6.88 10.58 7.50
C THR A 41 -6.28 9.19 7.30
N ILE A 42 -6.69 8.47 6.25
CA ILE A 42 -6.14 7.15 5.92
C ILE A 42 -4.66 7.29 5.56
N ARG A 43 -4.32 8.28 4.74
CA ARG A 43 -2.93 8.55 4.33
C ARG A 43 -2.03 8.82 5.52
N GLY A 44 -2.48 9.59 6.52
CA GLY A 44 -1.69 9.90 7.72
C GLY A 44 -1.50 8.73 8.68
N ALA A 45 -2.29 7.66 8.54
CA ALA A 45 -2.17 6.45 9.35
C ALA A 45 -1.18 5.42 8.77
N ILE A 46 -0.73 5.61 7.52
CA ILE A 46 0.22 4.73 6.85
C ILE A 46 1.59 5.41 6.88
N PRO A 47 2.67 4.70 7.29
CA PRO A 47 4.03 5.22 7.15
C PRO A 47 4.35 5.65 5.72
N ASP A 48 5.27 6.59 5.54
CA ASP A 48 5.68 6.98 4.21
C ASP A 48 6.46 5.86 3.51
N GLU A 49 6.00 5.49 2.32
CA GLU A 49 6.55 4.41 1.51
C GLU A 49 6.96 4.91 0.13
N ASP A 50 8.14 4.48 -0.33
CA ASP A 50 8.71 4.79 -1.63
C ASP A 50 8.45 3.69 -2.68
N ASN A 51 7.90 2.55 -2.24
CA ASN A 51 7.47 1.46 -3.10
C ASN A 51 5.95 1.28 -3.04
N ALA A 52 5.32 1.19 -4.22
CA ALA A 52 3.88 1.02 -4.38
C ALA A 52 3.36 -0.28 -3.74
N GLU A 53 4.11 -1.38 -3.86
CA GLU A 53 3.76 -2.68 -3.29
C GLU A 53 3.78 -2.62 -1.75
N SER A 54 4.88 -2.11 -1.17
CA SER A 54 5.02 -1.91 0.28
C SER A 54 3.91 -1.03 0.83
N PHE A 55 3.55 0.05 0.12
CA PHE A 55 2.43 0.92 0.49
C PHE A 55 1.10 0.15 0.55
N VAL A 56 0.80 -0.69 -0.44
CA VAL A 56 -0.42 -1.50 -0.45
C VAL A 56 -0.40 -2.53 0.69
N SER A 57 0.72 -3.20 0.93
CA SER A 57 0.84 -4.15 2.05
C SER A 57 0.60 -3.46 3.40
N LYS A 58 1.19 -2.27 3.63
CA LYS A 58 0.97 -1.50 4.86
C LYS A 58 -0.46 -0.99 4.99
N LEU A 59 -1.05 -0.55 3.89
CA LEU A 59 -2.46 -0.18 3.85
C LEU A 59 -3.34 -1.37 4.23
N GLN A 60 -3.05 -2.56 3.69
CA GLN A 60 -3.78 -3.78 4.02
C GLN A 60 -3.57 -4.22 5.46
N GLU A 61 -2.36 -4.10 6.02
CA GLU A 61 -2.07 -4.41 7.43
C GLU A 61 -2.80 -3.47 8.40
N GLN A 62 -2.78 -2.16 8.13
CA GLN A 62 -3.41 -1.16 9.00
C GLN A 62 -4.93 -1.14 8.86
N PHE A 63 -5.42 -1.36 7.64
CA PHE A 63 -6.84 -1.33 7.30
C PHE A 63 -7.34 -2.70 6.91
N VAL A 64 -6.82 -3.79 7.51
CA VAL A 64 -7.40 -5.14 7.41
C VAL A 64 -8.87 -4.94 7.68
N PHE A 65 -9.68 -5.02 6.63
CA PHE A 65 -10.98 -4.37 6.59
C PHE A 65 -11.72 -4.71 7.89
N PRO A 66 -11.98 -3.72 8.77
CA PRO A 66 -12.67 -3.98 10.01
C PRO A 66 -14.12 -4.38 9.75
N THR A 67 -14.58 -4.54 8.50
CA THR A 67 -15.97 -4.88 8.18
C THR A 67 -16.46 -6.11 8.92
N LYS A 68 -15.67 -7.19 9.04
CA LYS A 68 -16.10 -8.37 9.80
C LYS A 68 -15.99 -8.19 11.31
N SER A 69 -14.85 -7.71 11.81
CA SER A 69 -14.61 -7.57 13.25
C SER A 69 -15.43 -6.43 13.87
N LEU A 70 -15.59 -5.32 13.17
CA LEU A 70 -16.38 -4.15 13.56
C LEU A 70 -17.87 -4.41 13.39
N ALA A 71 -18.32 -5.16 12.37
CA ALA A 71 -19.70 -5.64 12.32
C ALA A 71 -20.00 -6.58 13.49
N ASN A 72 -19.11 -7.54 13.79
CA ASN A 72 -19.27 -8.42 14.95
C ASN A 72 -19.26 -7.62 16.26
N ALA A 73 -18.33 -6.68 16.43
CA ALA A 73 -18.25 -5.84 17.62
C ALA A 73 -19.50 -4.96 17.79
N LEU A 74 -20.04 -4.41 16.71
CA LEU A 74 -21.30 -3.66 16.72
C LEU A 74 -22.48 -4.56 17.07
N MET A 75 -22.58 -5.75 16.47
CA MET A 75 -23.61 -6.75 16.77
C MET A 75 -23.56 -7.18 18.24
N THR A 76 -22.37 -7.47 18.77
CA THR A 76 -22.19 -7.80 20.18
C THR A 76 -22.62 -6.64 21.08
N LYS A 77 -22.21 -5.40 20.78
CA LYS A 77 -22.64 -4.22 21.56
C LYS A 77 -24.15 -4.04 21.56
N LEU A 78 -24.82 -4.18 20.41
CA LEU A 78 -26.28 -4.06 20.31
C LEU A 78 -27.00 -5.15 21.13
N LEU A 79 -26.49 -6.38 21.09
CA LEU A 79 -27.06 -7.50 21.83
C LEU A 79 -26.84 -7.37 23.34
N THR A 80 -25.71 -6.82 23.79
CA THR A 80 -25.41 -6.67 25.23
C THR A 80 -26.03 -5.44 25.87
N THR A 81 -26.37 -4.40 25.12
CA THR A 81 -27.09 -3.22 25.65
C THR A 81 -28.62 -3.41 25.72
N SER A 82 -29.13 -4.55 25.23
CA SER A 82 -30.56 -4.88 25.22
C SER A 82 -31.00 -5.75 26.42
N LEU A 83 -30.14 -5.89 27.44
CA LEU A 83 -30.37 -6.63 28.68
C LEU A 83 -30.51 -5.68 29.88
#